data_AF-A0AA96MZV7-F1
#
_entry.id   AF-A0AA96MZV7-F1
#
_cell.length_a   1.000
_cell.length_b   1.000
_cell.length_c   1.000
_cell.angle_alpha   90.00
_cell.angle_beta   90.00
_cell.angle_gamma   90.00
#
_symmetry.space_group_name_H-M   'P 1'
#
loop_
_entity.id
_entity.type
_entity.pdbx_description
1 polymer ?
#
loop_
_entity_poly.entity_id
_entity_poly.type
_entity_poly.pdbx_seq_one_letter_code
_entity_poly.pdbx_strand_id
1 'polypeptide(L)' 'MILYTMMPQELIYQTNESEFGKQKVVSYQGIPVLVNMDEGQTGTVIRIMSSDPAHFMDEACFPGAKITLTLQ' A
#
# COMPACT_ATOMS: atom_id res chain seq x y z
N MET A 1 -7.96 -9.56 42.91
CA MET A 1 -8.77 -9.31 41.70
C MET A 1 -7.87 -8.70 40.65
N ILE A 2 -7.82 -9.27 39.44
CA ILE A 2 -7.15 -8.64 38.30
C ILE A 2 -8.26 -7.99 37.47
N LEU A 3 -8.22 -6.67 37.36
CA LEU A 3 -9.12 -5.90 36.50
C LEU A 3 -8.57 -6.02 35.07
N TYR A 4 -9.26 -6.72 34.18
CA TYR A 4 -8.88 -6.83 32.77
C TYR A 4 -9.80 -5.92 31.94
N THR A 5 -9.35 -4.71 31.69
CA THR A 5 -10.00 -3.77 30.76
C THR A 5 -9.47 -4.03 29.35
N MET A 6 -10.37 -4.40 28.44
CA MET A 6 -10.03 -4.50 27.02
C MET A 6 -9.76 -3.09 26.50
N MET A 7 -8.49 -2.81 26.18
CA MET A 7 -8.10 -1.60 25.47
C MET A 7 -8.37 -1.80 23.97
N PRO A 8 -9.14 -0.93 23.32
CA PRO A 8 -9.32 -0.95 21.87
C PRO A 8 -7.97 -0.95 21.15
N GLN A 9 -7.79 -1.87 20.20
CA GLN A 9 -6.55 -2.00 19.43
C GLN A 9 -6.13 -0.70 18.73
N GLU A 10 -7.10 0.10 18.29
CA GLU A 10 -6.90 1.39 17.61
C GLU A 10 -6.24 2.43 18.52
N LEU A 11 -6.39 2.32 19.85
CA LEU A 11 -5.72 3.21 20.82
C LEU A 11 -4.28 2.77 21.11
N ILE A 12 -3.95 1.50 20.86
CA ILE A 12 -2.62 0.93 21.08
C ILE A 12 -1.76 1.14 19.83
N TYR A 13 -2.36 0.98 18.65
CA TYR A 13 -1.70 1.18 17.35
C TYR A 13 -2.27 2.42 16.68
N GLN A 14 -1.70 3.58 17.00
CA GLN A 14 -2.05 4.82 16.32
C GLN A 14 -1.78 4.65 14.81
N THR A 15 -2.84 4.74 14.01
CA THR A 15 -2.69 4.83 12.56
C THR A 15 -1.99 6.15 12.27
N ASN A 16 -0.80 6.07 11.70
CA ASN A 16 -0.07 7.26 11.30
C ASN A 16 -0.73 7.80 10.02
N GLU A 17 -1.66 8.73 10.17
CA GLU A 17 -2.45 9.30 9.05
C GLU A 17 -1.55 9.86 7.94
N SER A 18 -0.35 10.34 8.30
CA SER A 18 0.69 10.79 7.37
C SER A 18 1.21 9.67 6.47
N GLU A 19 1.36 8.46 7.01
CA GLU A 19 1.76 7.29 6.22
C GLU A 19 0.61 6.78 5.35
N PHE A 20 -0.63 6.84 5.84
CA PHE A 20 -1.81 6.45 5.07
C PHE A 20 -2.08 7.38 3.89
N GLY A 21 -1.92 8.71 4.08
CA GLY A 21 -2.16 9.71 3.04
C GLY A 21 -1.21 9.61 1.83
N LYS A 22 0.00 9.08 2.02
CA LYS A 22 0.97 8.87 0.94
C LYS A 22 0.71 7.59 0.14
N GLN A 23 -0.06 6.66 0.71
CA GLN A 23 -0.40 5.40 0.05
C GLN A 23 -1.61 5.59 -0.86
N LYS A 24 -1.48 5.23 -2.12
CA LYS A 24 -2.57 5.24 -3.09
C LYS A 24 -2.65 3.92 -3.82
N VAL A 25 -3.88 3.46 -4.06
CA VAL A 25 -4.14 2.35 -4.97
C VAL A 25 -4.18 2.91 -6.39
N VAL A 26 -3.38 2.33 -7.27
CA VAL A 26 -3.26 2.73 -8.67
C VAL A 26 -3.38 1.50 -9.56
N SER A 27 -3.89 1.69 -10.78
CA SER A 27 -3.87 0.65 -11.80
C SER A 27 -2.60 0.80 -12.62
N TYR A 28 -1.65 -0.11 -12.45
CA TYR A 28 -0.43 -0.17 -13.25
C TYR A 28 -0.54 -1.36 -14.21
N GLN A 29 -0.54 -1.09 -15.51
CA GLN A 29 -0.72 -2.12 -16.55
C GLN A 29 -2.00 -2.98 -16.38
N GLY A 30 -3.06 -2.40 -15.81
CA GLY A 30 -4.30 -3.12 -15.49
C GLY A 30 -4.28 -3.86 -14.16
N ILE A 31 -3.14 -3.91 -13.46
CA ILE A 31 -2.96 -4.56 -12.17
C ILE A 31 -3.17 -3.53 -11.05
N PRO A 32 -4.13 -3.73 -10.14
CA PRO A 32 -4.28 -2.87 -8.99
C PRO A 32 -3.13 -3.10 -8.01
N VAL A 33 -2.34 -2.06 -7.76
CA VAL A 33 -1.20 -2.07 -6.85
C VAL A 33 -1.31 -0.92 -5.86
N LEU A 34 -0.91 -1.18 -4.61
CA LEU A 34 -0.77 -0.15 -3.58
C LEU A 34 0.63 0.44 -3.69
N VAL A 35 0.73 1.75 -3.90
CA VAL A 35 1.99 2.46 -4.00
C VAL A 35 2.11 3.54 -2.93
N ASN A 36 3.32 3.74 -2.43
CA ASN A 36 3.68 4.94 -1.71
C ASN A 36 4.09 5.99 -2.74
N MET A 37 3.37 7.11 -2.81
CA MET A 37 3.70 8.20 -3.71
C MET A 37 4.86 9.02 -3.16
N ASP A 38 5.90 9.19 -3.97
CA ASP A 38 6.93 10.20 -3.73
C ASP A 38 6.43 11.58 -4.24
N GLU A 39 7.21 12.65 -3.98
CA GLU A 39 6.89 13.98 -4.51
C GLU A 39 6.92 13.97 -6.05
N GLY A 40 5.76 13.80 -6.69
CA GLY A 40 5.60 13.83 -8.15
C GLY A 40 4.71 12.70 -8.70
N GLN A 41 5.16 12.08 -9.80
CA GLN A 41 4.48 10.99 -10.51
C GLN A 41 5.15 9.62 -10.31
N THR A 42 6.17 9.56 -9.45
CA THR A 42 6.85 8.32 -9.11
C THR A 42 6.32 7.78 -7.79
N GLY A 43 6.20 6.47 -7.68
CA GLY A 43 5.86 5.82 -6.43
C GLY A 43 6.52 4.47 -6.30
N THR A 44 6.65 4.01 -5.07
CA THR A 44 7.20 2.69 -4.74
C THR A 44 6.07 1.73 -4.43
N VAL A 45 6.06 0.56 -5.08
CA VAL A 45 5.07 -0.48 -4.86
C VAL A 45 5.22 -1.05 -3.45
N ILE A 46 4.15 -1.03 -2.67
CA ILE A 46 4.08 -1.63 -1.33
C ILE A 46 3.57 -3.06 -1.45
N ARG A 47 2.48 -3.26 -2.20
CA ARG A 47 1.87 -4.58 -2.40
C ARG A 47 0.97 -4.62 -3.62
N ILE A 48 0.83 -5.82 -4.17
CA ILE A 48 -0.17 -6.13 -5.18
C ILE A 48 -1.54 -6.27 -4.49
N MET A 49 -2.55 -5.63 -5.05
CA MET A 49 -3.93 -5.63 -4.53
C MET A 49 -4.86 -6.52 -5.36
N SER A 50 -4.31 -7.19 -6.38
CA SER A 50 -5.06 -8.12 -7.22
C SER A 50 -5.19 -9.51 -6.58
N SER A 51 -6.23 -10.23 -7.01
CA SER A 51 -6.49 -11.63 -6.62
C SER A 51 -5.92 -12.65 -7.61
N ASP A 52 -5.44 -12.21 -8.78
CA ASP A 52 -4.86 -13.10 -9.79
C ASP A 52 -3.40 -13.45 -9.43
N PRO A 53 -3.05 -14.75 -9.28
CA PRO A 53 -1.68 -15.19 -9.04
C PRO A 53 -0.68 -14.77 -10.11
N ALA A 54 -1.10 -14.63 -11.37
CA ALA A 54 -0.22 -14.23 -12.47
C ALA A 54 0.38 -12.84 -12.24
N HIS A 55 -0.36 -11.94 -11.58
CA HIS A 55 0.14 -10.59 -11.26
C HIS A 55 1.30 -10.62 -10.25
N PHE A 56 1.40 -11.65 -9.42
CA PHE A 56 2.52 -11.84 -8.49
C PHE A 56 3.77 -12.40 -9.17
N MET A 57 3.70 -12.75 -10.46
CA MET A 57 4.84 -13.19 -11.26
C MET A 57 5.44 -12.04 -12.09
N ASP A 58 4.80 -10.88 -12.11
CA ASP A 58 5.29 -9.70 -12.81
C ASP A 58 6.25 -8.91 -11.91
N GLU A 59 7.54 -8.93 -12.26
CA GLU A 59 8.61 -8.23 -11.55
C GLU A 59 8.36 -6.72 -11.44
N ALA A 60 7.62 -6.12 -12.40
CA ALA A 60 7.29 -4.70 -12.36
C ALA A 60 6.31 -4.34 -11.24
N CYS A 61 5.57 -5.32 -10.71
CA CYS A 61 4.61 -5.18 -9.63
C CYS A 61 5.14 -5.67 -8.28
N PHE A 62 6.41 -6.09 -8.20
CA PHE A 62 6.98 -6.59 -6.95
C PHE A 62 7.06 -5.48 -5.90
N PRO A 63 6.82 -5.81 -4.61
CA PRO A 63 7.06 -4.88 -3.51
C PRO A 63 8.48 -4.31 -3.57
N GLY A 64 8.60 -2.99 -3.51
CA GLY A 64 9.86 -2.25 -3.66
C GLY A 64 10.17 -1.76 -5.08
N ALA A 65 9.41 -2.20 -6.10
CA ALA A 65 9.56 -1.68 -7.45
C ALA A 65 9.16 -0.20 -7.52
N LYS A 66 9.95 0.61 -8.23
CA LYS A 66 9.61 2.00 -8.51
C LYS A 66 8.81 2.07 -9.81
N ILE A 67 7.57 2.55 -9.71
CA ILE A 67 6.73 2.77 -10.88
C ILE A 67 6.57 4.27 -11.14
N THR A 68 6.52 4.62 -12.42
CA THR A 68 6.17 5.98 -12.85
C THR A 68 4.74 5.95 -13.38
N LEU A 69 3.85 6.67 -12.71
CA LEU A 69 2.47 6.81 -13.12
C LEU A 69 2.42 7.85 -14.22
N THR A 70 2.42 7.38 -15.46
CA THR A 70 2.09 8.24 -16.59
C THR A 70 0.58 8.38 -16.58
N LEU A 71 0.06 9.55 -16.20
CA LEU A 71 -1.33 9.90 -16.46
C LEU A 71 -1.55 9.79 -17.99
N GLN A 72 -2.25 8.74 -18.43
CA GLN A 72 -2.73 8.61 -19.80
C GLN A 72 -4.16 9.14 -19.91
#